data_AF-A0A4U8YLX9-F1
#
_entry.id   AF-A0A4U8YLX9-F1
#
_cell.length_a   1.000
_cell.length_b   1.000
_cell.length_c   1.000
_cell.angle_alpha   90.00
_cell.angle_beta   90.00
_cell.angle_gamma   90.00
#
_symmetry.space_group_name_H-M   'P 1'
#
loop_
_entity.id
_entity.type
_entity.pdbx_description
1 polymer ?
#
loop_
_entity_poly.entity_id
_entity_poly.type
_entity_poly.pdbx_seq_one_letter_code
_entity_poly.pdbx_strand_id
1 'polypeptide(L)'
;MMRRFANLFLILFLADGAISVLDELFTAISGMHLLVQPRNVLAYLVLFLSVLVFMAMGLDRRLPKRVFLPMAAYALWGGLLFWPAPRYIPEGVFGILMALGQLSIGLAGLRAIGHQSDHPFLMSPSMFQGPWFSAKNTLVYVSATTLAVPVILFFMGLSAFSAFVEARTNGFMRVSFTGLYMNEKTYGKNGKTLRLIPMIHIGRTAYYHDIGNSITNGRTLILAEGVSDRQGLLQTHFSYDSLGTLLGLDTQERMTLDATSVSDEFKPLAPQDEGTRKPHIVSADIDLSEASPATVDFINTLAQVLSEADSPAGAWRGYTAWLETQPDDESVLAEITHDIFTRRNQALIAMMAKALPRYDTLIVPWGALHMPDIEKEAQHMGFVLLTEKERLSVSFREALGQLKRIQAIEPGSPADSL
;
A
#
# COMPACT_ATOMS: atom_id res chain seq x y z
N MET A 1 6.49 -22.84 -38.60
CA MET A 1 5.47 -22.35 -37.66
C MET A 1 5.98 -21.21 -36.79
N MET A 2 7.07 -21.40 -36.02
CA MET A 2 7.62 -20.38 -35.11
C MET A 2 7.86 -18.99 -35.73
N ARG A 3 8.46 -18.92 -36.93
CA ARG A 3 8.63 -17.64 -37.66
C ARG A 3 7.33 -16.85 -37.82
N ARG A 4 6.25 -17.51 -38.24
CA ARG A 4 4.94 -16.86 -38.45
C ARG A 4 4.37 -16.35 -37.13
N PHE A 5 4.48 -17.16 -36.09
CA PHE A 5 4.06 -16.79 -34.74
C PHE A 5 4.83 -15.56 -34.22
N ALA A 6 6.15 -15.56 -34.34
CA ALA A 6 6.97 -14.46 -33.84
C ALA A 6 6.81 -13.17 -34.68
N ASN A 7 6.59 -13.28 -36.00
CA ASN A 7 6.20 -12.14 -36.84
C ASN A 7 4.81 -11.60 -36.48
N LEU A 8 3.84 -12.48 -36.20
CA LEU A 8 2.50 -12.07 -35.76
C LEU A 8 2.58 -11.29 -34.45
N PHE A 9 3.33 -11.80 -33.46
CA PHE A 9 3.53 -11.09 -32.20
C PHE A 9 4.14 -9.70 -32.41
N LEU A 10 5.19 -9.59 -33.23
CA LEU A 10 5.82 -8.30 -33.55
C LEU A 10 4.83 -7.29 -34.16
N ILE A 11 4.02 -7.74 -35.12
CA ILE A 11 3.01 -6.90 -35.77
C ILE A 11 1.97 -6.45 -34.74
N LEU A 12 1.45 -7.36 -33.92
CA LEU A 12 0.44 -7.03 -32.91
C LEU A 12 0.98 -6.10 -31.83
N PHE A 13 2.23 -6.29 -31.37
CA PHE A 13 2.87 -5.43 -30.38
C PHE A 13 3.03 -3.98 -30.89
N LEU A 14 3.41 -3.81 -32.16
CA LEU A 14 3.49 -2.51 -32.82
C LEU A 14 2.12 -1.88 -33.05
N ALA A 15 1.15 -2.68 -33.50
CA ALA A 15 -0.22 -2.22 -33.71
C ALA A 15 -0.82 -1.73 -32.39
N ASP A 16 -0.60 -2.45 -31.30
CA ASP A 16 -1.05 -2.08 -29.96
C ASP A 16 -0.44 -0.75 -29.48
N GLY A 17 0.89 -0.60 -29.65
CA GLY A 17 1.56 0.66 -29.35
C GLY A 17 1.05 1.83 -30.20
N ALA A 18 0.86 1.61 -31.51
CA ALA A 18 0.36 2.65 -32.42
C ALA A 18 -1.08 3.06 -32.11
N ILE A 19 -1.99 2.09 -31.90
CA ILE A 19 -3.38 2.36 -31.52
C ILE A 19 -3.44 3.05 -30.17
N SER A 20 -2.62 2.62 -29.20
CA SER A 20 -2.53 3.28 -27.89
C SER A 20 -2.07 4.73 -28.02
N VAL A 21 -1.06 5.03 -28.84
CA VAL A 21 -0.64 6.43 -29.05
C VAL A 21 -1.76 7.25 -29.68
N LEU A 22 -2.46 6.70 -30.68
CA LEU A 22 -3.58 7.39 -31.33
C LEU A 22 -4.74 7.64 -30.36
N ASP A 23 -5.11 6.65 -29.54
CA ASP A 23 -6.16 6.77 -28.52
C ASP A 23 -5.80 7.84 -27.49
N GLU A 24 -4.60 7.80 -26.93
CA GLU A 24 -4.15 8.74 -25.91
C GLU A 24 -4.05 10.18 -26.43
N LEU A 25 -3.57 10.37 -27.67
CA LEU A 25 -3.55 11.69 -28.31
C LEU A 25 -4.97 12.19 -28.61
N PHE A 26 -5.86 11.30 -29.06
CA PHE A 26 -7.25 11.66 -29.34
C PHE A 26 -8.00 12.03 -28.06
N THR A 27 -7.82 11.27 -26.98
CA THR A 27 -8.33 11.58 -25.64
C THR A 27 -7.81 12.92 -25.16
N ALA A 28 -6.50 13.20 -25.30
CA ALA A 28 -5.92 14.46 -24.87
C ALA A 28 -6.49 15.69 -25.59
N ILE A 29 -6.90 15.55 -26.86
CA ILE A 29 -7.47 16.65 -27.67
C ILE A 29 -8.99 16.77 -27.48
N SER A 30 -9.70 15.65 -27.44
CA SER A 30 -11.18 15.62 -27.52
C SER A 30 -11.88 15.29 -26.20
N GLY A 31 -11.16 14.75 -25.22
CA GLY A 31 -11.73 14.18 -23.99
C GLY A 31 -12.46 12.84 -24.19
N MET A 32 -12.50 12.29 -25.41
CA MET A 32 -13.22 11.06 -25.73
C MET A 32 -12.27 9.88 -25.90
N HIS A 33 -12.69 8.70 -25.42
CA HIS A 33 -11.95 7.43 -25.53
C HIS A 33 -12.51 6.54 -26.65
N LEU A 34 -12.37 6.97 -27.91
CA LEU A 34 -12.99 6.28 -29.05
C LEU A 34 -12.37 4.90 -29.34
N LEU A 35 -11.07 4.73 -29.07
CA LEU A 35 -10.32 3.51 -29.44
C LEU A 35 -10.05 2.60 -28.22
N VAL A 36 -10.59 2.91 -27.04
CA VAL A 36 -10.31 2.15 -25.81
C VAL A 36 -10.67 0.67 -25.91
N GLN A 37 -11.82 0.35 -26.52
CA GLN A 37 -12.25 -1.05 -26.66
C GLN A 37 -11.35 -1.86 -27.60
N PRO A 38 -11.09 -1.43 -28.85
CA PRO A 38 -10.18 -2.16 -29.73
C PRO A 38 -8.75 -2.20 -29.19
N ARG A 39 -8.30 -1.13 -28.51
CA ARG A 39 -7.02 -1.08 -27.79
C ARG A 39 -6.96 -2.16 -26.72
N ASN A 40 -7.95 -2.25 -25.84
CA ASN A 40 -7.94 -3.23 -24.74
C ASN A 40 -7.92 -4.67 -25.26
N VAL A 41 -8.71 -5.00 -26.28
CA VAL A 41 -8.70 -6.34 -26.90
C VAL A 41 -7.31 -6.67 -27.43
N LEU A 42 -6.67 -5.72 -28.12
CA LEU A 42 -5.35 -5.91 -28.69
C LEU A 42 -4.27 -6.02 -27.60
N ALA A 43 -4.34 -5.20 -26.56
CA ALA A 43 -3.43 -5.25 -25.42
C ALA A 43 -3.51 -6.60 -24.69
N TYR A 44 -4.72 -7.14 -24.45
CA TYR A 44 -4.88 -8.46 -23.85
C TYR A 44 -4.31 -9.58 -24.73
N LEU A 45 -4.50 -9.47 -26.05
CA LEU A 45 -3.92 -10.42 -26.99
C LEU A 45 -2.39 -10.36 -26.97
N VAL A 46 -1.80 -9.16 -26.99
CA VAL A 46 -0.35 -8.94 -26.90
C VAL A 46 0.20 -9.46 -25.57
N LEU A 47 -0.49 -9.21 -24.46
CA LEU A 47 -0.10 -9.72 -23.14
C LEU A 47 -0.09 -11.26 -23.12
N PHE A 48 -1.14 -11.90 -23.61
CA PHE A 48 -1.22 -13.36 -23.71
C PHE A 48 -0.10 -13.93 -24.59
N LEU A 49 0.11 -13.35 -25.78
CA LEU A 49 1.18 -13.78 -26.69
C LEU A 49 2.58 -13.54 -26.11
N SER A 50 2.76 -12.52 -25.27
CA SER A 50 4.04 -12.24 -24.60
C SER A 50 4.46 -13.38 -23.68
N VAL A 51 3.53 -14.00 -22.96
CA VAL A 51 3.79 -15.20 -22.14
C VAL A 51 4.25 -16.36 -23.02
N LEU A 52 3.56 -16.59 -24.14
CA LEU A 52 3.90 -17.66 -25.08
C LEU A 52 5.26 -17.44 -25.76
N VAL A 53 5.55 -16.21 -26.19
CA VAL A 53 6.85 -15.82 -26.77
C VAL A 53 7.97 -15.96 -25.74
N PHE A 54 7.72 -15.55 -24.50
CA PHE A 54 8.67 -15.72 -23.40
C PHE A 54 9.04 -17.18 -23.21
N MET A 55 8.06 -18.09 -23.09
CA MET A 55 8.34 -19.53 -23.01
C MET A 55 9.06 -20.06 -24.26
N ALA A 56 8.65 -19.61 -25.45
CA ALA A 56 9.26 -20.03 -26.71
C ALA A 56 10.74 -19.64 -26.81
N MET A 57 11.19 -18.51 -26.24
CA MET A 57 12.60 -18.10 -26.26
C MET A 57 13.53 -19.08 -25.51
N GLY A 58 13.00 -19.79 -24.50
CA GLY A 58 13.73 -20.83 -23.78
C GLY A 58 13.89 -22.13 -24.58
N LEU A 59 12.87 -22.48 -25.38
CA LEU A 59 12.86 -23.70 -26.18
C LEU A 59 13.52 -23.52 -27.56
N ASP A 60 13.15 -22.47 -28.28
CA ASP A 60 13.65 -22.17 -29.61
C ASP A 60 14.83 -21.19 -29.54
N ARG A 61 16.03 -21.72 -29.79
CA ARG A 61 17.27 -20.94 -29.76
C ARG A 61 17.36 -19.90 -30.89
N ARG A 62 16.55 -20.06 -31.95
CA ARG A 62 16.57 -19.21 -33.15
C ARG A 62 15.81 -17.90 -32.94
N LEU A 63 14.97 -17.81 -31.90
CA LEU A 63 14.30 -16.57 -31.56
C LEU A 63 15.32 -15.53 -31.03
N PRO A 64 15.40 -14.34 -31.65
CA PRO A 64 16.34 -13.30 -31.25
C PRO A 64 15.89 -12.68 -29.92
N LYS A 65 16.44 -13.18 -28.81
CA LYS A 65 16.11 -12.76 -27.44
C LYS A 65 16.26 -11.26 -27.21
N ARG A 66 17.24 -10.62 -27.88
CA ARG A 66 17.47 -9.17 -27.82
C ARG A 66 16.29 -8.33 -28.36
N VAL A 67 15.43 -8.94 -29.18
CA VAL A 67 14.25 -8.30 -29.76
C VAL A 67 13.01 -8.62 -28.93
N PHE A 68 12.77 -9.90 -28.68
CA PHE A 68 11.52 -10.35 -28.07
C PHE A 68 11.49 -10.24 -26.55
N LEU A 69 12.63 -10.28 -25.86
CA LEU A 69 12.67 -10.16 -24.39
C LEU A 69 12.25 -8.76 -23.92
N PRO A 70 12.76 -7.64 -24.49
CA PRO A 70 12.26 -6.31 -24.11
C PRO A 70 10.77 -6.12 -24.38
N MET A 71 10.25 -6.62 -25.51
CA MET A 71 8.83 -6.53 -25.85
C MET A 71 7.96 -7.32 -24.85
N ALA A 72 8.31 -8.59 -24.60
CA ALA A 72 7.59 -9.41 -23.65
C ALA A 72 7.66 -8.83 -22.24
N ALA A 73 8.83 -8.36 -21.80
CA ALA A 73 8.99 -7.72 -20.50
C ALA A 73 8.14 -6.44 -20.38
N TYR A 74 8.07 -5.62 -21.43
CA TYR A 74 7.25 -4.41 -21.45
C TYR A 74 5.76 -4.72 -21.34
N ALA A 75 5.27 -5.67 -22.14
CA ALA A 75 3.87 -6.09 -22.11
C ALA A 75 3.49 -6.69 -20.74
N LEU A 76 4.36 -7.55 -20.18
CA LEU A 76 4.16 -8.13 -18.85
C LEU A 76 4.16 -7.04 -17.76
N TRP A 77 5.02 -6.02 -17.87
CA TRP A 77 5.00 -4.86 -16.97
C TRP A 77 3.71 -4.04 -17.11
N GLY A 78 3.17 -3.91 -18.33
CA GLY A 78 1.85 -3.33 -18.57
C GLY A 78 0.72 -4.14 -17.91
N GLY A 79 0.82 -5.46 -17.87
CA GLY A 79 -0.08 -6.32 -17.09
C GLY A 79 -0.01 -6.09 -15.57
N LEU A 80 1.07 -5.47 -15.08
CA LEU A 80 1.24 -4.98 -13.71
C LEU A 80 0.91 -3.49 -13.57
N LEU A 81 0.16 -2.93 -14.53
CA LEU A 81 -0.20 -1.52 -14.61
C LEU A 81 1.03 -0.59 -14.54
N PHE A 82 2.16 -1.07 -15.06
CA PHE A 82 3.46 -0.42 -15.01
C PHE A 82 3.92 0.00 -13.61
N TRP A 83 3.46 -0.68 -12.55
CA TRP A 83 3.88 -0.33 -11.18
C TRP A 83 5.41 -0.34 -11.06
N PRO A 84 6.05 0.66 -10.41
CA PRO A 84 5.46 1.78 -9.67
C PRO A 84 5.33 3.09 -10.47
N ALA A 85 5.39 3.04 -11.80
CA ALA A 85 5.44 4.23 -12.66
C ALA A 85 4.28 5.23 -12.51
N PRO A 86 3.01 4.82 -12.31
CA PRO A 86 1.89 5.76 -12.13
C PRO A 86 2.11 6.80 -11.02
N ARG A 87 2.97 6.52 -10.03
CA ARG A 87 3.26 7.44 -8.91
C ARG A 87 4.13 8.63 -9.31
N TYR A 88 5.03 8.43 -10.26
CA TYR A 88 6.07 9.43 -10.60
C TYR A 88 5.74 10.22 -11.85
N ILE A 89 4.70 9.80 -12.57
CA ILE A 89 4.31 10.36 -13.85
C ILE A 89 2.90 10.93 -13.68
N PRO A 90 2.68 12.22 -13.98
CA PRO A 90 1.35 12.81 -13.90
C PRO A 90 0.34 12.02 -14.75
N GLU A 91 -0.87 11.80 -14.23
CA GLU A 91 -1.92 11.00 -14.86
C GLU A 91 -2.19 11.42 -16.31
N GLY A 92 -2.23 12.73 -16.58
CA GLY A 92 -2.51 13.28 -17.90
C GLY A 92 -1.46 12.99 -18.98
N VAL A 93 -0.24 12.56 -18.62
CA VAL A 93 0.81 12.18 -19.58
C VAL A 93 1.21 10.71 -19.49
N PHE A 94 0.73 10.00 -18.48
CA PHE A 94 1.12 8.63 -18.20
C PHE A 94 0.79 7.69 -19.36
N GLY A 95 -0.46 7.70 -19.83
CA GLY A 95 -0.90 6.86 -20.94
C GLY A 95 -0.09 7.09 -22.22
N ILE A 96 0.13 8.36 -22.59
CA ILE A 96 0.95 8.75 -23.75
C ILE A 96 2.38 8.22 -23.62
N LEU A 97 3.02 8.41 -22.46
CA LEU A 97 4.40 7.95 -22.24
C LEU A 97 4.53 6.43 -22.33
N MET A 98 3.57 5.68 -21.77
CA MET A 98 3.57 4.22 -21.87
C MET A 98 3.28 3.75 -23.30
N ALA A 99 2.40 4.41 -24.04
CA ALA A 99 2.14 4.07 -25.44
C ALA A 99 3.37 4.33 -26.33
N LEU A 100 4.03 5.49 -26.16
CA LEU A 100 5.26 5.83 -26.87
C LEU A 100 6.42 4.90 -26.50
N GLY A 101 6.53 4.51 -25.23
CA GLY A 101 7.52 3.53 -24.77
C GLY A 101 7.37 2.19 -25.49
N GLN A 102 6.13 1.67 -25.56
CA GLN A 102 5.82 0.44 -26.29
C GLN A 102 6.22 0.54 -27.76
N LEU A 103 5.76 1.60 -28.44
CA LEU A 103 6.04 1.80 -29.86
C LEU A 103 7.55 1.93 -30.12
N SER A 104 8.27 2.63 -29.26
CA SER A 104 9.73 2.80 -29.35
C SER A 104 10.47 1.47 -29.22
N ILE A 105 10.08 0.61 -28.28
CA ILE A 105 10.63 -0.74 -28.12
C ILE A 105 10.33 -1.60 -29.35
N GLY A 106 9.09 -1.52 -29.87
CA GLY A 106 8.68 -2.20 -31.10
C GLY A 106 9.54 -1.82 -32.30
N LEU A 107 9.70 -0.51 -32.53
CA LEU A 107 10.50 0.05 -33.63
C LEU A 107 11.98 -0.27 -33.50
N ALA A 108 12.54 -0.22 -32.29
CA ALA A 108 13.92 -0.64 -32.03
C ALA A 108 14.11 -2.13 -32.35
N GLY A 109 13.12 -2.96 -32.02
CA GLY A 109 13.10 -4.38 -32.38
C GLY A 109 13.04 -4.63 -33.89
N LEU A 110 12.21 -3.88 -34.63
CA LEU A 110 12.19 -3.91 -36.10
C LEU A 110 13.56 -3.57 -36.68
N ARG A 111 14.17 -2.49 -36.20
CA ARG A 111 15.52 -2.10 -36.64
C ARG A 111 16.54 -3.21 -36.38
N ALA A 112 16.49 -3.84 -35.20
CA ALA A 112 17.38 -4.94 -34.84
C ALA A 112 17.15 -6.19 -35.71
N ILE A 113 15.91 -6.48 -36.13
CA ILE A 113 15.59 -7.54 -37.10
C ILE A 113 16.14 -7.18 -38.48
N GLY A 114 15.97 -5.93 -38.94
CA GLY A 114 16.43 -5.48 -40.25
C GLY A 114 17.95 -5.63 -40.46
N HIS A 115 18.74 -5.59 -39.39
CA HIS A 115 20.18 -5.88 -39.45
C HIS A 115 20.54 -7.38 -39.57
N GLN A 116 19.59 -8.28 -39.32
CA GLN A 116 19.81 -9.74 -39.26
C GLN A 116 18.98 -10.51 -40.30
N SER A 117 18.05 -9.84 -40.98
CA SER A 117 17.05 -10.42 -41.86
C SER A 117 17.26 -9.93 -43.29
N ASP A 118 16.87 -10.75 -44.26
CA ASP A 118 16.80 -10.33 -45.67
C ASP A 118 15.63 -9.37 -45.95
N HIS A 119 14.77 -9.15 -44.95
CA HIS A 119 13.63 -8.24 -45.02
C HIS A 119 13.69 -7.20 -43.88
N PRO A 120 13.44 -5.91 -44.17
CA PRO A 120 13.60 -4.84 -43.18
C PRO A 120 12.52 -4.84 -42.08
N PHE A 121 11.36 -5.47 -42.32
CA PHE A 121 10.19 -5.36 -41.43
C PHE A 121 9.81 -6.67 -40.74
N LEU A 122 10.29 -7.82 -41.21
CA LEU A 122 9.88 -9.12 -40.73
C LEU A 122 11.07 -10.08 -40.70
N MET A 123 11.00 -11.09 -39.85
CA MET A 123 12.01 -12.14 -39.85
C MET A 123 11.89 -13.01 -41.10
N SER A 124 13.02 -13.16 -41.80
CA SER A 124 13.19 -13.99 -42.98
C SER A 124 13.24 -15.50 -42.62
N PRO A 125 13.03 -16.39 -43.60
CA PRO A 125 13.29 -17.82 -43.41
C PRO A 125 14.74 -18.13 -43.02
N SER A 126 15.72 -17.34 -43.48
CA SER A 126 17.14 -17.54 -43.22
C SER A 126 17.50 -17.46 -41.73
N MET A 127 16.83 -16.57 -40.96
CA MET A 127 17.01 -16.47 -39.50
C MET A 127 16.60 -17.73 -38.73
N PHE A 128 15.79 -18.60 -39.33
CA PHE A 128 15.30 -19.83 -38.71
C PHE A 128 16.00 -21.10 -39.25
N GLN A 129 17.12 -20.94 -39.95
CA GLN A 129 17.96 -22.06 -40.37
C GLN A 129 18.72 -22.67 -39.17
N GLY A 130 18.89 -23.99 -39.19
CA GLY A 130 19.54 -24.74 -38.12
C GLY A 130 18.57 -25.32 -37.07
N PRO A 131 19.11 -26.06 -36.08
CA PRO A 131 18.29 -26.76 -35.11
C PRO A 131 17.54 -25.77 -34.22
N TRP A 132 16.26 -26.07 -34.00
CA TRP A 132 15.37 -25.27 -33.18
C TRP A 132 15.71 -25.37 -31.70
N PHE A 133 16.00 -26.57 -31.22
CA PHE A 133 16.30 -26.83 -29.82
C PHE A 133 17.81 -26.79 -29.54
N SER A 134 18.16 -26.35 -28.33
CA SER A 134 19.51 -26.50 -27.77
C SER A 134 19.42 -26.61 -26.26
N ALA A 135 19.88 -27.73 -25.70
CA ALA A 135 19.91 -27.94 -24.25
C ALA A 135 20.68 -26.83 -23.52
N LYS A 136 21.79 -26.34 -24.10
CA LYS A 136 22.54 -25.20 -23.55
C LYS A 136 21.70 -23.93 -23.51
N ASN A 137 20.98 -23.60 -24.59
CA ASN A 137 20.09 -22.44 -24.63
C ASN A 137 19.00 -22.55 -23.55
N THR A 138 18.33 -23.70 -23.50
CA THR A 138 17.26 -23.95 -22.54
C THR A 138 17.77 -23.89 -21.11
N LEU A 139 18.91 -24.52 -20.81
CA LEU A 139 19.49 -24.48 -19.47
C LEU A 139 19.84 -23.06 -19.04
N VAL A 140 20.54 -22.29 -19.89
CA VAL A 140 20.88 -20.88 -19.58
C VAL A 140 19.62 -20.03 -19.39
N TYR A 141 18.62 -20.20 -20.26
CA TYR A 141 17.37 -19.46 -20.19
C TYR A 141 16.57 -19.79 -18.93
N VAL A 142 16.44 -21.08 -18.61
CA VAL A 142 15.76 -21.55 -17.40
C VAL A 142 16.50 -21.07 -16.17
N SER A 143 17.83 -21.21 -16.09
CA SER A 143 18.61 -20.70 -14.96
C SER A 143 18.43 -19.19 -14.75
N ALA A 144 18.50 -18.39 -15.82
CA ALA A 144 18.28 -16.95 -15.73
C ALA A 144 16.84 -16.61 -15.29
N THR A 145 15.86 -17.33 -15.83
CA THR A 145 14.44 -17.15 -15.49
C THR A 145 14.15 -17.57 -14.05
N THR A 146 14.70 -18.69 -13.58
CA THR A 146 14.56 -19.16 -12.20
C THR A 146 15.14 -18.16 -11.19
N LEU A 147 16.20 -17.42 -11.56
CA LEU A 147 16.73 -16.35 -10.72
C LEU A 147 15.86 -15.07 -10.79
N ALA A 148 15.29 -14.76 -11.95
CA ALA A 148 14.47 -13.55 -12.16
C ALA A 148 13.04 -13.68 -11.61
N VAL A 149 12.42 -14.86 -11.71
CA VAL A 149 11.02 -15.10 -11.33
C VAL A 149 10.75 -14.75 -9.87
N PRO A 150 11.55 -15.16 -8.86
CA PRO A 150 11.33 -14.77 -7.47
C PRO A 150 11.33 -13.25 -7.28
N VAL A 151 12.21 -12.52 -7.98
CA VAL A 151 12.28 -11.06 -7.92
C VAL A 151 11.02 -10.44 -8.53
N ILE A 152 10.58 -10.94 -9.68
CA ILE A 152 9.35 -10.49 -10.34
C ILE A 152 8.13 -10.77 -9.45
N LEU A 153 7.99 -11.98 -8.93
CA LEU A 153 6.91 -12.38 -8.04
C LEU A 153 6.90 -11.54 -6.76
N PHE A 154 8.07 -11.22 -6.21
CA PHE A 154 8.17 -10.32 -5.07
C PHE A 154 7.62 -8.92 -5.39
N PHE A 155 8.03 -8.31 -6.50
CA PHE A 155 7.51 -7.00 -6.89
C PHE A 155 6.01 -7.03 -7.26
N MET A 156 5.54 -8.11 -7.89
CA MET A 156 4.12 -8.33 -8.15
C MET A 156 3.32 -8.42 -6.84
N GLY A 157 3.81 -9.22 -5.89
CA GLY A 157 3.21 -9.37 -4.57
C GLY A 157 3.18 -8.03 -3.81
N LEU A 158 4.26 -7.27 -3.86
CA LEU A 158 4.35 -5.94 -3.26
C LEU A 158 3.37 -4.95 -3.91
N SER A 159 3.25 -4.96 -5.23
CA SER A 159 2.29 -4.13 -5.97
C SER A 159 0.84 -4.49 -5.61
N ALA A 160 0.49 -5.78 -5.64
CA ALA A 160 -0.83 -6.26 -5.30
C ALA A 160 -1.19 -5.95 -3.84
N PHE A 161 -0.24 -6.16 -2.92
CA PHE A 161 -0.41 -5.84 -1.51
C PHE A 161 -0.58 -4.33 -1.28
N SER A 162 0.21 -3.49 -1.96
CA SER A 162 0.03 -2.03 -1.89
C SER A 162 -1.36 -1.61 -2.37
N ALA A 163 -1.81 -2.11 -3.53
CA ALA A 163 -3.12 -1.79 -4.07
C ALA A 163 -4.26 -2.27 -3.15
N PHE A 164 -4.11 -3.47 -2.57
CA PHE A 164 -5.04 -4.00 -1.59
C PHE A 164 -5.15 -3.11 -0.34
N VAL A 165 -4.02 -2.73 0.25
CA VAL A 165 -3.96 -1.86 1.43
C VAL A 165 -4.55 -0.48 1.13
N GLU A 166 -4.20 0.11 -0.01
CA GLU A 166 -4.68 1.43 -0.42
C GLU A 166 -6.19 1.43 -0.64
N ALA A 167 -6.72 0.41 -1.33
CA ALA A 167 -8.16 0.23 -1.51
C ALA A 167 -8.89 0.01 -0.17
N ARG A 168 -8.31 -0.80 0.74
CA ARG A 168 -8.94 -1.12 2.02
C ARG A 168 -8.93 0.03 3.01
N THR A 169 -7.98 0.95 2.87
CA THR A 169 -7.87 2.16 3.70
C THR A 169 -8.32 3.41 2.95
N ASN A 170 -8.97 3.31 1.80
CA ASN A 170 -9.36 4.45 0.96
C ASN A 170 -8.24 5.50 0.76
N GLY A 171 -7.01 5.04 0.55
CA GLY A 171 -5.84 5.89 0.32
C GLY A 171 -5.17 6.46 1.58
N PHE A 172 -5.63 6.12 2.78
CA PHE A 172 -5.00 6.57 4.04
C PHE A 172 -3.69 5.86 4.35
N MET A 173 -3.44 4.68 3.78
CA MET A 173 -2.20 3.92 3.94
C MET A 173 -1.70 3.41 2.59
N ARG A 174 -0.37 3.43 2.41
CA ARG A 174 0.28 2.95 1.19
C ARG A 174 1.57 2.22 1.50
N VAL A 175 1.81 1.11 0.82
CA VAL A 175 3.06 0.35 0.91
C VAL A 175 3.94 0.69 -0.30
N SER A 176 5.24 0.85 -0.09
CA SER A 176 6.20 1.08 -1.16
C SER A 176 7.44 0.21 -0.97
N PHE A 177 8.34 0.22 -1.95
CA PHE A 177 9.65 -0.43 -1.81
C PHE A 177 10.53 0.21 -0.72
N THR A 178 10.26 1.45 -0.30
CA THR A 178 11.04 2.16 0.72
C THR A 178 10.47 2.05 2.13
N GLY A 179 9.19 1.72 2.26
CA GLY A 179 8.49 1.85 3.53
C GLY A 179 6.99 1.97 3.42
N LEU A 180 6.36 2.10 4.59
CA LEU A 180 4.94 2.34 4.80
C LEU A 180 4.68 3.84 4.92
N TYR A 181 3.70 4.33 4.19
CA TYR A 181 3.30 5.73 4.16
C TYR A 181 1.87 5.87 4.65
N MET A 182 1.63 6.96 5.37
CA MET A 182 0.36 7.35 5.96
C MET A 182 -0.06 8.68 5.32
N ASN A 183 -1.27 8.74 4.77
CA ASN A 183 -1.79 9.92 4.09
C ASN A 183 -2.84 10.60 4.97
N GLU A 184 -2.46 11.72 5.59
CA GLU A 184 -3.41 12.56 6.31
C GLU A 184 -4.31 13.29 5.32
N LYS A 185 -5.61 13.32 5.58
CA LYS A 185 -6.57 14.08 4.79
C LYS A 185 -7.23 15.16 5.61
N THR A 186 -7.25 16.38 5.07
CA THR A 186 -7.89 17.54 5.69
C THR A 186 -9.14 17.92 4.94
N TYR A 187 -10.20 18.10 5.69
CA TYR A 187 -11.55 18.35 5.23
C TYR A 187 -12.08 19.69 5.75
N GLY A 188 -12.92 20.37 4.96
CA GLY A 188 -13.51 21.67 5.30
C GLY A 188 -15.03 21.69 5.24
N LYS A 189 -15.67 22.44 6.13
CA LYS A 189 -17.11 22.74 6.10
C LYS A 189 -17.43 24.03 6.86
N ASN A 190 -18.02 25.03 6.21
CA ASN A 190 -18.51 26.26 6.86
C ASN A 190 -17.49 26.92 7.83
N GLY A 191 -16.23 27.02 7.43
CA GLY A 191 -15.14 27.56 8.27
C GLY A 191 -14.60 26.60 9.32
N LYS A 192 -15.13 25.37 9.41
CA LYS A 192 -14.61 24.29 10.26
C LYS A 192 -13.66 23.39 9.49
N THR A 193 -12.72 22.81 10.22
CA THR A 193 -11.70 21.90 9.70
C THR A 193 -11.78 20.56 10.42
N LEU A 194 -11.73 19.48 9.67
CA LEU A 194 -11.58 18.11 10.17
C LEU A 194 -10.30 17.52 9.60
N ARG A 195 -9.42 17.03 10.47
CA ARG A 195 -8.17 16.38 10.07
C ARG A 195 -8.25 14.90 10.45
N LEU A 196 -8.20 14.05 9.46
CA LEU A 196 -8.17 12.59 9.62
C LEU A 196 -6.71 12.14 9.49
N ILE A 197 -6.11 11.78 10.62
CA ILE A 197 -4.69 11.41 10.72
C ILE A 197 -4.61 9.90 10.93
N PRO A 198 -4.27 9.10 9.90
CA PRO A 198 -4.18 7.66 10.03
C PRO A 198 -3.01 7.27 10.94
N MET A 199 -3.30 6.49 11.98
CA MET A 199 -2.33 6.04 12.95
C MET A 199 -1.92 4.59 12.68
N ILE A 200 -0.71 4.27 13.13
CA ILE A 200 -0.18 2.92 13.23
C ILE A 200 0.46 2.81 14.62
N HIS A 201 0.37 1.63 15.23
CA HIS A 201 0.88 1.43 16.59
C HIS A 201 2.41 1.42 16.70
N ILE A 202 3.11 1.06 15.62
CA ILE A 202 4.57 1.08 15.53
C ILE A 202 4.99 1.93 14.33
N GLY A 203 5.84 2.94 14.56
CA GLY A 203 6.25 3.89 13.55
C GLY A 203 7.54 4.62 13.91
N ARG A 204 8.07 5.42 13.00
CA ARG A 204 9.28 6.22 13.24
C ARG A 204 8.99 7.29 14.30
N THR A 205 9.93 7.57 15.20
CA THR A 205 9.79 8.69 16.15
C THR A 205 9.52 10.03 15.43
N ALA A 206 10.19 10.26 14.29
CA ALA A 206 9.96 11.43 13.45
C ALA A 206 8.51 11.54 12.94
N TYR A 207 7.86 10.40 12.67
CA TYR A 207 6.45 10.37 12.25
C TYR A 207 5.52 10.91 13.34
N TYR A 208 5.66 10.41 14.58
CA TYR A 208 4.83 10.87 15.70
C TYR A 208 5.14 12.32 16.09
N HIS A 209 6.42 12.71 16.05
CA HIS A 209 6.84 14.08 16.33
C HIS A 209 6.29 15.08 15.29
N ASP A 210 6.30 14.71 14.01
CA ASP A 210 5.71 15.52 12.92
C ASP A 210 4.19 15.66 13.06
N ILE A 211 3.49 14.65 13.60
CA ILE A 211 2.06 14.76 13.92
C ILE A 211 1.87 15.74 15.06
N GLY A 212 2.55 15.54 16.20
CA GLY A 212 2.44 16.39 17.38
C GLY A 212 2.69 17.87 17.06
N ASN A 213 3.76 18.15 16.31
CA ASN A 213 4.11 19.52 15.90
C ASN A 213 3.17 20.13 14.86
N SER A 214 2.38 19.32 14.16
CA SER A 214 1.42 19.82 13.18
C SER A 214 0.09 20.27 13.79
N ILE A 215 -0.10 20.05 15.10
CA ILE A 215 -1.35 20.41 15.77
C ILE A 215 -1.35 21.90 16.08
N THR A 216 -2.37 22.60 15.60
CA THR A 216 -2.52 24.04 15.78
C THR A 216 -3.28 24.36 17.06
N ASN A 217 -2.81 25.38 17.77
CA ASN A 217 -3.51 25.98 18.90
C ASN A 217 -4.84 26.64 18.46
N GLY A 218 -5.70 26.97 19.43
CA GLY A 218 -6.99 27.60 19.20
C GLY A 218 -8.15 26.71 19.64
N ARG A 219 -9.32 26.86 18.98
CA ARG A 219 -10.52 26.03 19.23
C ARG A 219 -10.38 24.67 18.56
N THR A 220 -9.34 23.93 18.95
CA THR A 220 -8.96 22.61 18.45
C THR A 220 -9.32 21.54 19.47
N LEU A 221 -9.98 20.48 19.02
CA LEU A 221 -10.20 19.26 19.81
C LEU A 221 -9.56 18.05 19.11
N ILE A 222 -8.80 17.29 19.86
CA ILE A 222 -8.25 16.00 19.48
C ILE A 222 -9.17 14.91 20.04
N LEU A 223 -9.70 14.08 19.15
CA LEU A 223 -10.55 12.93 19.44
C LEU A 223 -9.66 11.70 19.43
N ALA A 224 -9.04 11.40 20.58
CA ALA A 224 -8.00 10.39 20.68
C ALA A 224 -8.60 8.98 20.69
N GLU A 225 -7.97 8.08 19.91
CA GLU A 225 -8.16 6.65 20.01
C GLU A 225 -7.60 6.11 21.34
N GLY A 226 -8.28 5.15 21.95
CA GLY A 226 -7.85 4.52 23.18
C GLY A 226 -9.02 3.94 23.96
N VAL A 227 -9.24 2.64 23.80
CA VAL A 227 -10.25 1.88 24.54
C VAL A 227 -9.95 1.99 26.03
N SER A 228 -10.89 2.50 26.82
CA SER A 228 -10.74 2.53 28.28
C SER A 228 -11.04 1.17 28.89
N ASP A 229 -10.38 0.82 29.99
CA ASP A 229 -10.66 -0.40 30.74
C ASP A 229 -11.06 -0.09 32.17
N ARG A 230 -12.28 0.45 32.35
CA ARG A 230 -12.77 0.84 33.68
C ARG A 230 -13.08 -0.34 34.59
N GLN A 231 -13.31 -1.52 34.01
CA GLN A 231 -13.68 -2.74 34.75
C GLN A 231 -12.51 -3.73 34.93
N GLY A 232 -11.33 -3.44 34.37
CA GLY A 232 -10.15 -4.31 34.49
C GLY A 232 -10.31 -5.63 33.75
N LEU A 233 -10.89 -5.60 32.56
CA LEU A 233 -11.12 -6.78 31.70
C LEU A 233 -9.84 -7.23 30.96
N LEU A 234 -8.83 -6.36 30.85
CA LEU A 234 -7.54 -6.73 30.26
C LEU A 234 -6.70 -7.56 31.26
N GLN A 235 -6.29 -8.74 30.83
CA GLN A 235 -5.40 -9.63 31.58
C GLN A 235 -3.93 -9.30 31.35
N THR A 236 -3.61 -8.75 30.17
CA THR A 236 -2.26 -8.39 29.76
C THR A 236 -2.28 -6.98 29.16
N HIS A 237 -1.30 -6.15 29.51
CA HIS A 237 -1.15 -4.84 28.89
C HIS A 237 -0.76 -5.02 27.42
N PHE A 238 -1.47 -4.37 26.52
CA PHE A 238 -1.12 -4.37 25.11
C PHE A 238 0.19 -3.60 24.94
N SER A 239 1.29 -4.23 24.52
CA SER A 239 2.55 -3.52 24.29
C SER A 239 3.17 -3.91 22.96
N TYR A 240 3.64 -2.89 22.25
CA TYR A 240 4.37 -3.03 21.00
C TYR A 240 5.88 -2.78 21.17
N ASP A 241 6.36 -2.61 22.40
CA ASP A 241 7.72 -2.14 22.67
C ASP A 241 8.80 -3.13 22.21
N SER A 242 8.57 -4.44 22.35
CA SER A 242 9.47 -5.49 21.87
C SER A 242 9.66 -5.41 20.35
N LEU A 243 8.56 -5.33 19.60
CA LEU A 243 8.58 -5.21 18.14
C LEU A 243 9.13 -3.87 17.67
N GLY A 244 8.78 -2.77 18.35
CA GLY A 244 9.34 -1.44 18.09
C GLY A 244 10.86 -1.45 18.23
N THR A 245 11.37 -1.95 19.36
CA THR A 245 12.81 -2.06 19.64
C THR A 245 13.54 -2.93 18.60
N LEU A 246 12.96 -4.08 18.26
CA LEU A 246 13.52 -4.99 17.25
C LEU A 246 13.67 -4.32 15.88
N LEU A 247 12.72 -3.48 15.51
CA LEU A 247 12.68 -2.78 14.23
C LEU A 247 13.34 -1.38 14.27
N GLY A 248 13.77 -0.90 15.44
CA GLY A 248 14.28 0.46 15.60
C GLY A 248 13.21 1.54 15.40
N LEU A 249 11.99 1.23 15.80
CA LEU A 249 10.79 2.05 15.71
C LEU A 249 10.25 2.36 17.11
N ASP A 250 9.35 3.33 17.18
CA ASP A 250 8.70 3.81 18.39
C ASP A 250 7.24 3.35 18.44
N THR A 251 6.65 3.38 19.62
CA THR A 251 5.25 3.00 19.84
C THR A 251 4.35 4.23 19.94
N GLN A 252 3.10 4.12 19.45
CA GLN A 252 2.12 5.19 19.52
C GLN A 252 1.86 5.67 20.96
N GLU A 253 1.98 4.78 21.95
CA GLU A 253 1.82 5.12 23.38
C GLU A 253 2.81 6.17 23.88
N ARG A 254 4.00 6.25 23.25
CA ARG A 254 5.03 7.24 23.58
C ARG A 254 4.85 8.57 22.84
N MET A 255 3.87 8.66 21.95
CA MET A 255 3.53 9.90 21.29
C MET A 255 3.01 10.90 22.32
N THR A 256 3.72 12.01 22.47
CA THR A 256 3.30 13.10 23.36
C THR A 256 2.51 14.14 22.58
N LEU A 257 1.30 14.41 23.05
CA LEU A 257 0.44 15.47 22.55
C LEU A 257 0.37 16.57 23.60
N ASP A 258 0.83 17.77 23.28
CA ASP A 258 0.74 18.92 24.18
C ASP A 258 -0.69 19.48 24.21
N ALA A 259 -1.58 18.76 24.90
CA ALA A 259 -3.01 19.02 24.94
C ALA A 259 -3.57 19.00 26.36
N THR A 260 -4.65 19.75 26.59
CA THR A 260 -5.38 19.74 27.85
C THR A 260 -6.51 18.72 27.80
N SER A 261 -6.49 17.74 28.71
CA SER A 261 -7.55 16.74 28.80
C SER A 261 -8.87 17.39 29.24
N VAL A 262 -9.96 17.04 28.55
CA VAL A 262 -11.31 17.53 28.85
C VAL A 262 -12.30 16.36 28.92
N SER A 263 -13.42 16.57 29.60
CA SER A 263 -14.51 15.59 29.61
C SER A 263 -15.32 15.61 28.32
N ASP A 264 -15.93 14.47 28.01
CA ASP A 264 -16.84 14.24 26.89
C ASP A 264 -18.13 15.10 26.96
N GLU A 265 -18.51 15.62 28.13
CA GLU A 265 -19.63 16.55 28.31
C GLU A 265 -19.42 17.92 27.63
N PHE A 266 -18.16 18.28 27.33
CA PHE A 266 -17.78 19.57 26.74
C PHE A 266 -18.45 20.77 27.43
N LYS A 267 -18.13 20.97 28.73
CA LYS A 267 -18.59 22.15 29.49
C LYS A 267 -18.28 23.45 28.74
N PRO A 268 -19.11 24.50 28.87
CA PRO A 268 -18.90 25.77 28.18
C PRO A 268 -17.49 26.31 28.42
N LEU A 269 -16.81 26.70 27.35
CA LEU A 269 -15.50 27.35 27.43
C LEU A 269 -15.68 28.69 28.15
N ALA A 270 -14.85 29.01 29.14
CA ALA A 270 -14.91 30.33 29.75
C ALA A 270 -14.40 31.38 28.74
N PRO A 271 -14.98 32.60 28.69
CA PRO A 271 -14.57 33.63 27.73
C PRO A 271 -13.09 34.03 27.81
N GLN A 272 -12.45 33.75 28.95
CA GLN A 272 -11.06 34.12 29.26
C GLN A 272 -10.02 33.23 28.57
N ASP A 273 -10.52 32.25 27.81
CA ASP A 273 -9.75 31.15 27.25
C ASP A 273 -9.61 31.21 25.72
N GLU A 274 -10.21 32.23 25.11
CA GLU A 274 -10.16 32.47 23.67
C GLU A 274 -8.85 33.18 23.31
N GLY A 275 -7.86 32.45 22.78
CA GLY A 275 -6.74 33.06 22.04
C GLY A 275 -5.35 32.47 22.28
N THR A 276 -5.10 31.77 23.39
CA THR A 276 -3.75 31.25 23.75
C THR A 276 -3.74 29.78 24.17
N ARG A 277 -4.87 29.08 24.05
CA ARG A 277 -5.01 27.72 24.58
C ARG A 277 -4.35 26.65 23.73
N LYS A 278 -3.66 25.75 24.45
CA LYS A 278 -3.30 24.41 24.00
C LYS A 278 -4.56 23.69 23.49
N PRO A 279 -4.44 22.80 22.48
CA PRO A 279 -5.55 22.00 22.01
C PRO A 279 -6.18 21.20 23.16
N HIS A 280 -7.48 20.95 23.07
CA HIS A 280 -8.15 20.03 23.98
C HIS A 280 -8.00 18.59 23.46
N ILE A 281 -7.95 17.62 24.37
CA ILE A 281 -7.96 16.19 24.03
C ILE A 281 -9.01 15.46 24.86
N VAL A 282 -9.72 14.53 24.23
CA VAL A 282 -10.71 13.66 24.88
C VAL A 282 -10.56 12.25 24.30
N SER A 283 -10.74 11.23 25.13
CA SER A 283 -10.90 9.86 24.61
C SER A 283 -12.25 9.78 23.90
N ALA A 284 -12.21 9.41 22.62
CA ALA A 284 -13.38 9.33 21.76
C ALA A 284 -13.75 7.88 21.41
N ASP A 285 -13.22 6.93 22.18
CA ASP A 285 -13.42 5.49 22.02
C ASP A 285 -14.43 4.94 23.03
N ILE A 286 -14.78 3.67 22.86
CA ILE A 286 -15.64 2.94 23.81
C ILE A 286 -14.85 2.48 25.04
N ASP A 287 -15.57 2.19 26.12
CA ASP A 287 -15.01 1.37 27.18
C ASP A 287 -15.02 -0.12 26.79
N LEU A 288 -14.01 -0.88 27.21
CA LEU A 288 -13.88 -2.29 26.90
C LEU A 288 -15.06 -3.11 27.44
N SER A 289 -15.74 -2.66 28.50
CA SER A 289 -16.96 -3.29 29.00
C SER A 289 -18.17 -3.18 28.06
N GLU A 290 -18.08 -2.34 27.04
CA GLU A 290 -19.09 -2.26 25.98
C GLU A 290 -18.87 -3.31 24.87
N ALA A 291 -17.69 -3.93 24.80
CA ALA A 291 -17.38 -4.98 23.84
C ALA A 291 -17.95 -6.34 24.28
N SER A 292 -18.16 -7.24 23.32
CA SER A 292 -18.58 -8.61 23.61
C SER A 292 -17.47 -9.39 24.36
N PRO A 293 -17.82 -10.42 25.14
CA PRO A 293 -16.83 -11.28 25.77
C PRO A 293 -15.84 -11.89 24.77
N ALA A 294 -16.32 -12.28 23.59
CA ALA A 294 -15.47 -12.81 22.53
C ALA A 294 -14.44 -11.78 22.03
N THR A 295 -14.83 -10.51 21.92
CA THR A 295 -13.91 -9.41 21.58
C THR A 295 -12.87 -9.19 22.66
N VAL A 296 -13.26 -9.22 23.94
CA VAL A 296 -12.33 -9.09 25.08
C VAL A 296 -11.30 -10.23 25.08
N ASP A 297 -11.76 -11.47 24.89
CA ASP A 297 -10.90 -12.66 24.83
C ASP A 297 -9.94 -12.59 23.63
N PHE A 298 -10.43 -12.11 22.48
CA PHE A 298 -9.60 -11.86 21.30
C PHE A 298 -8.50 -10.83 21.57
N ILE A 299 -8.84 -9.68 22.17
CA ILE A 299 -7.87 -8.62 22.49
C ILE A 299 -6.81 -9.13 23.48
N ASN A 300 -7.24 -9.84 24.53
CA ASN A 300 -6.32 -10.42 25.53
C ASN A 300 -5.34 -11.41 24.89
N THR A 301 -5.85 -12.26 23.98
CA THR A 301 -4.98 -13.21 23.28
C THR A 301 -3.99 -12.49 22.36
N LEU A 302 -4.44 -11.49 21.61
CA LEU A 302 -3.57 -10.71 20.74
C LEU A 302 -2.50 -9.96 21.53
N ALA A 303 -2.87 -9.36 22.67
CA ALA A 303 -1.94 -8.69 23.58
C ALA A 303 -0.87 -9.65 24.08
N GLN A 304 -1.26 -10.87 24.49
CA GLN A 304 -0.33 -11.90 24.92
C GLN A 304 0.63 -12.31 23.80
N VAL A 305 0.10 -12.68 22.63
CA VAL A 305 0.90 -13.14 21.49
C VAL A 305 1.91 -12.08 21.04
N LEU A 306 1.52 -10.80 21.02
CA LEU A 306 2.41 -9.72 20.61
C LEU A 306 3.45 -9.36 21.66
N SER A 307 3.09 -9.43 22.94
CA SER A 307 3.99 -9.11 24.05
C SER A 307 5.07 -10.19 24.24
N GLU A 308 4.71 -11.46 24.03
CA GLU A 308 5.60 -12.62 24.18
C GLU A 308 6.42 -12.93 22.92
N ALA A 309 6.19 -12.22 21.80
CA ALA A 309 6.84 -12.54 20.54
C ALA A 309 8.29 -12.06 20.47
N ASP A 310 9.24 -13.01 20.48
CA ASP A 310 10.66 -12.74 20.24
C ASP A 310 10.98 -12.37 18.79
N SER A 311 10.03 -12.57 17.86
CA SER A 311 10.17 -12.22 16.46
C SER A 311 8.81 -12.07 15.78
N PRO A 312 8.73 -11.34 14.64
CA PRO A 312 7.51 -11.27 13.83
C PRO A 312 6.98 -12.64 13.40
N ALA A 313 7.87 -13.60 13.15
CA ALA A 313 7.50 -14.98 12.82
C ALA A 313 6.97 -15.76 14.03
N GLY A 314 7.40 -15.41 15.25
CA GLY A 314 6.83 -15.92 16.51
C GLY A 314 5.42 -15.39 16.72
N ALA A 315 5.24 -14.07 16.62
CA ALA A 315 3.92 -13.43 16.72
C ALA A 315 2.92 -14.03 15.72
N TRP A 316 3.32 -14.18 14.45
CA TRP A 316 2.46 -14.77 13.42
C TRP A 316 2.06 -16.21 13.77
N ARG A 317 3.02 -17.05 14.20
CA ARG A 317 2.73 -18.43 14.60
C ARG A 317 1.78 -18.50 15.80
N GLY A 318 1.97 -17.64 16.80
CA GLY A 318 1.09 -17.58 17.97
C GLY A 318 -0.33 -17.19 17.57
N TYR A 319 -0.47 -16.19 16.69
CA TYR A 319 -1.76 -15.77 16.16
C TYR A 319 -2.45 -16.87 15.34
N THR A 320 -1.73 -17.53 14.43
CA THR A 320 -2.30 -18.62 13.63
C THR A 320 -2.69 -19.83 14.49
N ALA A 321 -1.88 -20.17 15.49
CA ALA A 321 -2.21 -21.24 16.42
C ALA A 321 -3.48 -20.93 17.22
N TRP A 322 -3.66 -19.68 17.65
CA TRP A 322 -4.90 -19.25 18.29
C TRP A 322 -6.11 -19.29 17.34
N LEU A 323 -5.95 -18.85 16.09
CA LEU A 323 -7.03 -18.95 15.09
C LEU A 323 -7.48 -20.40 14.90
N GLU A 324 -6.55 -21.36 14.90
CA GLU A 324 -6.86 -22.79 14.78
C GLU A 324 -7.62 -23.35 16.01
N THR A 325 -7.58 -22.68 17.17
CA THR A 325 -8.35 -23.09 18.34
C THR A 325 -9.73 -22.45 18.42
N GLN A 326 -10.02 -21.45 17.58
CA GLN A 326 -11.33 -20.82 17.57
C GLN A 326 -12.36 -21.70 16.83
N PRO A 327 -13.61 -21.77 17.32
CA PRO A 327 -14.69 -22.38 16.56
C PRO A 327 -14.80 -21.69 15.20
N ASP A 328 -15.05 -22.46 14.13
CA ASP A 328 -15.35 -21.94 12.78
C ASP A 328 -16.78 -21.38 12.76
N ASP A 329 -17.02 -20.40 13.64
CA ASP A 329 -18.28 -19.70 13.81
C ASP A 329 -18.15 -18.30 13.25
N GLU A 330 -18.62 -18.14 12.02
CA GLU A 330 -18.64 -16.87 11.30
C GLU A 330 -19.33 -15.75 12.09
N SER A 331 -20.28 -16.08 12.98
CA SER A 331 -20.99 -15.10 13.80
C SER A 331 -20.09 -14.46 14.86
N VAL A 332 -19.16 -15.23 15.46
CA VAL A 332 -18.21 -14.72 16.45
C VAL A 332 -17.22 -13.76 15.80
N LEU A 333 -16.68 -14.11 14.63
CA LEU A 333 -15.78 -13.23 13.88
C LEU A 333 -16.49 -11.95 13.40
N ALA A 334 -17.75 -12.06 13.00
CA ALA A 334 -18.56 -10.90 12.64
C ALA A 334 -18.79 -9.98 13.84
N GLU A 335 -19.05 -10.54 15.03
CA GLU A 335 -19.20 -9.77 16.26
C GLU A 335 -17.90 -9.06 16.67
N ILE A 336 -16.77 -9.76 16.65
CA ILE A 336 -15.44 -9.16 16.92
C ILE A 336 -15.17 -8.02 15.93
N THR A 337 -15.39 -8.26 14.64
CA THR A 337 -15.21 -7.24 13.59
C THR A 337 -16.12 -6.04 13.80
N HIS A 338 -17.37 -6.29 14.22
CA HIS A 338 -18.33 -5.24 14.52
C HIS A 338 -17.88 -4.38 15.70
N ASP A 339 -17.46 -4.98 16.80
CA ASP A 339 -17.00 -4.23 17.98
C ASP A 339 -15.71 -3.47 17.68
N ILE A 340 -14.74 -4.09 17.03
CA ILE A 340 -13.44 -3.47 16.74
C ILE A 340 -13.57 -2.31 15.75
N PHE A 341 -14.37 -2.44 14.68
CA PHE A 341 -14.46 -1.39 13.66
C PHE A 341 -15.72 -0.55 13.79
N THR A 342 -16.88 -1.19 13.79
CA THR A 342 -18.16 -0.49 13.63
C THR A 342 -18.52 0.31 14.88
N ARG A 343 -18.53 -0.35 16.05
CA ARG A 343 -18.96 0.26 17.31
C ARG A 343 -18.04 1.41 17.72
N ARG A 344 -16.73 1.19 17.63
CA ARG A 344 -15.71 2.22 17.90
C ARG A 344 -15.84 3.44 16.98
N ASN A 345 -16.05 3.23 15.68
CA ASN A 345 -16.28 4.33 14.74
C ASN A 345 -17.56 5.09 15.07
N GLN A 346 -18.65 4.41 15.42
CA GLN A 346 -19.91 5.05 15.78
C GLN A 346 -19.77 5.95 17.02
N ALA A 347 -19.04 5.51 18.05
CA ALA A 347 -18.75 6.31 19.24
C ALA A 347 -17.99 7.59 18.88
N LEU A 348 -16.93 7.48 18.07
CA LEU A 348 -16.17 8.61 17.55
C LEU A 348 -17.06 9.58 16.76
N ILE A 349 -17.88 9.07 15.83
CA ILE A 349 -18.78 9.87 14.99
C ILE A 349 -19.79 10.64 15.85
N ALA A 350 -20.35 10.01 16.88
CA ALA A 350 -21.23 10.67 17.83
C ALA A 350 -20.50 11.79 18.59
N MET A 351 -19.25 11.55 18.98
CA MET A 351 -18.40 12.56 19.63
C MET A 351 -18.08 13.74 18.70
N MET A 352 -17.78 13.47 17.43
CA MET A 352 -17.58 14.49 16.40
C MET A 352 -18.81 15.39 16.30
N ALA A 353 -20.00 14.81 16.14
CA ALA A 353 -21.26 15.56 16.04
C ALA A 353 -21.50 16.46 17.27
N LYS A 354 -21.19 15.97 18.48
CA LYS A 354 -21.30 16.71 19.74
C LYS A 354 -20.27 17.85 19.88
N ALA A 355 -19.09 17.67 19.29
CA ALA A 355 -17.97 18.62 19.38
C ALA A 355 -18.05 19.76 18.36
N LEU A 356 -18.57 19.51 17.15
CA LEU A 356 -18.62 20.48 16.05
C LEU A 356 -19.24 21.86 16.40
N PRO A 357 -20.27 21.98 17.25
CA PRO A 357 -20.79 23.30 17.65
C PRO A 357 -19.80 24.15 18.44
N ARG A 358 -18.79 23.53 19.08
CA ARG A 358 -17.89 24.19 20.04
C ARG A 358 -16.48 24.40 19.48
N TYR A 359 -16.02 23.52 18.62
CA TYR A 359 -14.66 23.58 18.07
C TYR A 359 -14.69 23.96 16.60
N ASP A 360 -13.63 24.64 16.17
CA ASP A 360 -13.41 25.02 14.79
C ASP A 360 -12.58 23.96 14.07
N THR A 361 -11.66 23.32 14.79
CA THR A 361 -10.84 22.22 14.26
C THR A 361 -11.07 20.95 15.08
N LEU A 362 -11.39 19.86 14.40
CA LEU A 362 -11.37 18.51 14.95
C LEU A 362 -10.19 17.74 14.36
N ILE A 363 -9.44 17.05 15.22
CA ILE A 363 -8.33 16.18 14.81
C ILE A 363 -8.65 14.77 15.28
N VAL A 364 -8.58 13.81 14.36
CA VAL A 364 -8.90 12.41 14.59
C VAL A 364 -7.66 11.56 14.28
N PRO A 365 -6.76 11.35 15.25
CA PRO A 365 -5.69 10.37 15.14
C PRO A 365 -6.23 8.98 15.46
N TRP A 366 -6.51 8.19 14.42
CA TRP A 366 -7.14 6.87 14.55
C TRP A 366 -6.50 5.83 13.64
N GLY A 367 -6.57 4.55 13.97
CA GLY A 367 -6.02 3.46 13.14
C GLY A 367 -6.44 3.54 11.67
N ALA A 368 -5.48 3.40 10.74
CA ALA A 368 -5.68 3.62 9.30
C ALA A 368 -6.84 2.80 8.68
N LEU A 369 -7.12 1.61 9.22
CA LEU A 369 -8.21 0.73 8.76
C LEU A 369 -9.62 1.26 9.11
N HIS A 370 -9.75 2.15 10.08
CA HIS A 370 -11.03 2.77 10.45
C HIS A 370 -11.38 3.98 9.59
N MET A 371 -10.37 4.59 8.97
CA MET A 371 -10.52 5.85 8.25
C MET A 371 -11.56 5.85 7.14
N PRO A 372 -11.75 4.78 6.33
CA PRO A 372 -12.77 4.78 5.28
C PRO A 372 -14.18 5.09 5.80
N ASP A 373 -14.59 4.48 6.91
CA ASP A 373 -15.93 4.68 7.48
C ASP A 373 -16.05 6.06 8.13
N ILE A 374 -15.00 6.50 8.84
CA ILE A 374 -14.95 7.84 9.45
C ILE A 374 -15.02 8.93 8.38
N GLU A 375 -14.27 8.77 7.29
CA GLU A 375 -14.25 9.68 6.16
C GLU A 375 -15.60 9.74 5.44
N LYS A 376 -16.21 8.56 5.20
CA LYS A 376 -17.54 8.47 4.59
C LYS A 376 -18.58 9.24 5.42
N GLU A 377 -18.58 9.07 6.74
CA GLU A 377 -19.50 9.78 7.62
C GLU A 377 -19.17 11.28 7.73
N ALA A 378 -17.89 11.67 7.69
CA ALA A 378 -17.52 13.08 7.57
C ALA A 378 -18.08 13.70 6.27
N GLN A 379 -17.98 13.00 5.14
CA GLN A 379 -18.55 13.45 3.86
C GLN A 379 -20.08 13.53 3.92
N HIS A 380 -20.76 12.58 4.57
CA HIS A 380 -22.21 12.67 4.84
C HIS A 380 -22.56 13.89 5.70
N MET A 381 -21.69 14.27 6.64
CA MET A 381 -21.84 15.51 7.39
C MET A 381 -21.56 16.76 6.53
N GLY A 382 -21.19 16.64 5.26
CA GLY A 382 -20.95 17.76 4.35
C GLY A 382 -19.53 18.33 4.39
N PHE A 383 -18.57 17.58 4.93
CA PHE A 383 -17.16 17.92 4.82
C PHE A 383 -16.62 17.58 3.43
N VAL A 384 -15.86 18.50 2.84
CA VAL A 384 -15.22 18.31 1.53
C VAL A 384 -13.70 18.26 1.66
N LEU A 385 -13.06 17.40 0.88
CA LEU A 385 -11.60 17.25 0.90
C LEU A 385 -10.95 18.56 0.44
N LEU A 386 -9.99 19.06 1.22
CA LEU A 386 -9.22 20.25 0.92
C LEU A 386 -7.80 19.90 0.49
N THR A 387 -7.11 19.10 1.30
CA THR A 387 -5.70 18.78 1.10
C THR A 387 -5.35 17.40 1.64
N GLU A 388 -4.31 16.81 1.07
CA GLU A 388 -3.70 15.57 1.53
C GLU A 388 -2.23 15.79 1.88
N LYS A 389 -1.72 15.04 2.86
CA LYS A 389 -0.32 15.11 3.30
C LYS A 389 0.20 13.71 3.63
N GLU A 390 1.07 13.22 2.75
CA GLU A 390 1.76 11.94 2.93
C GLU A 390 2.94 12.06 3.92
N ARG A 391 3.09 11.08 4.81
CA ARG A 391 4.22 10.94 5.73
C ARG A 391 4.74 9.50 5.74
N LEU A 392 6.06 9.34 5.84
CA LEU A 392 6.70 8.02 5.99
C LEU A 392 6.58 7.56 7.45
N SER A 393 5.74 6.56 7.72
CA SER A 393 5.54 6.00 9.06
C SER A 393 6.54 4.90 9.41
N VAL A 394 6.93 4.05 8.45
CA VAL A 394 7.94 3.00 8.65
C VAL A 394 8.92 3.00 7.49
N SER A 395 10.23 3.09 7.78
CA SER A 395 11.28 2.97 6.76
C SER A 395 11.85 1.56 6.74
N PHE A 396 11.72 0.85 5.62
CA PHE A 396 12.26 -0.50 5.49
C PHE A 396 13.79 -0.50 5.55
N ARG A 397 14.44 0.55 5.04
CA ARG A 397 15.90 0.68 5.12
C ARG A 397 16.38 0.81 6.56
N GLU A 398 15.71 1.62 7.38
CA GLU A 398 16.06 1.81 8.79
C GLU A 398 15.82 0.50 9.57
N ALA A 399 14.67 -0.14 9.37
CA ALA A 399 14.33 -1.41 10.00
C ALA A 399 15.32 -2.54 9.64
N LEU A 400 15.65 -2.72 8.36
CA LEU A 400 16.67 -3.70 7.94
C LEU A 400 18.06 -3.36 8.52
N GLY A 401 18.38 -2.07 8.62
CA GLY A 401 19.62 -1.61 9.24
C GLY A 401 19.72 -2.03 10.71
N GLN A 402 18.63 -1.88 11.46
CA GLN A 402 18.57 -2.26 12.87
C GLN A 402 18.65 -3.78 13.06
N LEU A 403 17.91 -4.56 12.26
CA LEU A 403 17.98 -6.03 12.32
C LEU A 403 19.40 -6.56 12.06
N LYS A 404 20.12 -5.96 11.10
CA LYS A 404 21.53 -6.32 10.84
C LYS A 404 22.46 -5.97 12.01
N ARG A 405 22.21 -4.88 12.74
CA ARG A 405 22.99 -4.52 13.92
C ARG A 405 22.78 -5.52 15.04
N ILE A 406 21.54 -5.90 15.31
CA ILE A 406 21.20 -6.89 16.34
C ILE A 406 21.86 -8.23 16.00
N GLN A 407 21.77 -8.69 14.74
CA GLN A 407 22.42 -9.93 14.29
C GLN A 407 23.96 -9.89 14.37
N ALA A 408 24.59 -8.72 14.27
CA ALA A 408 26.03 -8.58 14.39
C ALA A 408 26.52 -8.62 15.85
N ILE A 409 25.61 -8.54 16.83
CA ILE A 409 25.94 -8.50 18.27
C ILE A 409 25.93 -9.91 18.90
N GLU A 410 25.47 -10.97 18.21
CA GLU A 410 25.62 -12.37 18.64
C GLU A 410 26.27 -13.25 17.54
N PRO A 411 27.21 -14.18 17.84
CA PRO A 411 27.47 -14.83 19.14
C PRO A 411 28.93 -14.71 19.65
N GLY A 412 29.12 -14.45 20.95
CA GLY A 412 30.36 -14.81 21.65
C GLY A 412 31.15 -13.73 22.41
N SER A 413 30.62 -12.54 22.67
CA SER A 413 31.26 -11.64 23.64
C SER A 413 30.60 -11.80 25.01
N PRO A 414 31.33 -12.16 26.08
CA PRO A 414 30.80 -12.10 27.42
C PRO A 414 30.37 -10.67 27.71
N ALA A 415 29.16 -10.51 28.22
CA ALA A 415 28.69 -9.26 28.79
C ALA A 415 29.40 -9.06 30.15
N ASP A 416 30.63 -8.55 30.11
CA ASP A 416 31.25 -7.92 31.27
C ASP A 416 31.38 -6.43 31.01
N SER A 417 30.80 -5.67 31.95
CA SER A 417 30.90 -4.22 32.18
C SER A 417 30.20 -3.27 31.19
N LEU A 418 28.99 -2.84 31.56
CA LEU A 418 28.64 -1.42 31.76
C LEU A 418 27.55 -1.27 32.82
#